data_AF-A0A7X8LAN5-F1
#
_entry.id   AF-A0A7X8LAN5-F1
#
_cell.length_a   1.000
_cell.length_b   1.000
_cell.length_c   1.000
_cell.angle_alpha   90.00
_cell.angle_beta   90.00
_cell.angle_gamma   90.00
#
_symmetry.space_group_name_H-M   'P 1'
#
loop_
_entity.id
_entity.type
_entity.pdbx_description
1 polymer ?
#
loop_
_entity_poly.entity_id
_entity_poly.type
_entity_poly.pdbx_seq_one_letter_code
_entity_poly.pdbx_strand_id
1 'polypeptide(L)' 'NYFKEILKDIQRKPEDCLMVGNDVQEDLAAGELGIKTFLIMDHMIHRSDEKIPADFTGTYEDFYTFVNKLPIVNKERKW' A
#
# COMPACT_ATOMS: atom_id res chain seq x y z
N ASN A 1 10.64 1.68 14.14
CA ASN A 1 9.80 0.81 13.27
C ASN A 1 9.30 1.75 12.20
N TYR A 2 9.85 1.63 11.00
CA TYR A 2 9.83 2.64 9.95
C TYR A 2 8.43 3.20 9.66
N PHE A 3 7.43 2.33 9.48
CA PHE A 3 6.05 2.75 9.22
C PHE A 3 5.39 3.46 10.41
N LYS A 4 5.74 3.11 11.66
CA LYS A 4 5.24 3.85 12.84
C LYS A 4 5.77 5.29 12.88
N GLU A 5 7.01 5.50 12.45
CA GLU A 5 7.62 6.83 12.37
C GLU A 5 6.96 7.65 11.27
N ILE A 6 6.75 7.07 10.08
CA ILE A 6 6.01 7.73 8.99
C ILE A 6 4.61 8.15 9.45
N LEU A 7 3.82 7.24 10.02
CA LEU A 7 2.47 7.53 10.51
C LEU A 7 2.46 8.69 11.52
N LYS A 8 3.45 8.73 12.42
CA LYS A 8 3.63 9.82 13.39
C LYS A 8 3.93 11.15 12.68
N ASP A 9 4.83 11.13 11.71
CA ASP A 9 5.29 12.35 11.01
C ASP A 9 4.18 12.96 10.14
N ILE A 10 3.39 12.11 9.47
CA ILE A 10 2.24 12.56 8.66
C ILE A 10 0.95 12.76 9.47
N GLN A 11 0.98 12.43 10.77
CA GLN A 11 -0.16 12.50 11.69
C GLN A 11 -1.40 11.76 11.18
N ARG A 12 -1.21 10.53 10.68
CA ARG A 12 -2.29 9.68 10.18
C ARG A 12 -2.41 8.39 10.97
N LYS A 13 -3.61 7.83 10.96
CA LYS A 13 -3.84 6.49 11.48
C LYS A 13 -3.53 5.44 10.41
N PRO A 14 -3.18 4.21 10.79
CA PRO A 14 -2.98 3.11 9.84
C PRO A 14 -4.13 2.93 8.85
N GLU A 15 -5.37 3.01 9.33
CA GLU A 15 -6.59 2.85 8.53
C GLU A 15 -6.83 3.96 7.50
N ASP A 16 -6.15 5.11 7.62
CA ASP A 16 -6.20 6.20 6.65
C ASP A 16 -5.21 6.00 5.48
N CYS A 17 -4.37 4.95 5.55
CA CYS A 17 -3.23 4.76 4.67
C CYS A 17 -3.35 3.47 3.83
N LEU A 18 -2.75 3.51 2.65
CA LEU A 18 -2.53 2.35 1.78
C LEU A 18 -1.03 2.28 1.48
N MET A 19 -0.39 1.18 1.86
CA MET A 19 0.97 0.84 1.43
C MET A 19 0.91 0.16 0.07
N VAL A 20 1.75 0.60 -0.87
CA VAL A 20 1.81 0.06 -2.23
C VAL A 20 3.26 -0.22 -2.57
N GLY A 21 3.57 -1.44 -2.98
CA GLY A 21 4.94 -1.85 -3.30
C GLY A 21 5.00 -3.27 -3.83
N ASN A 22 6.17 -3.72 -4.28
CA ASN A 22 6.36 -5.04 -4.90
C ASN A 22 7.15 -6.02 -4.02
N ASP A 23 7.50 -5.63 -2.79
CA ASP A 23 8.29 -6.43 -1.86
C ASP A 23 7.41 -7.09 -0.79
N VAL A 24 7.34 -8.42 -0.79
CA VAL A 24 6.50 -9.17 0.16
C VAL A 24 6.97 -9.00 1.60
N GLN A 25 8.28 -8.98 1.84
CA GLN A 25 8.82 -8.92 3.21
C GLN A 25 8.91 -7.49 3.72
N GLU A 26 9.29 -6.54 2.88
CA GLU A 26 9.52 -5.16 3.30
C GLU A 26 8.25 -4.30 3.23
N ASP A 27 7.48 -4.38 2.14
CA ASP A 27 6.32 -3.51 1.95
C ASP A 27 5.11 -4.02 2.74
N LEU A 28 4.85 -5.33 2.73
CA LEU A 28 3.69 -5.88 3.43
C LEU A 28 3.85 -5.92 4.95
N ALA A 29 5.07 -5.70 5.47
CA ALA A 29 5.29 -5.47 6.90
C ALA A 29 4.48 -4.27 7.44
N ALA A 30 4.07 -3.33 6.58
CA ALA A 30 3.14 -2.27 6.94
C ALA A 30 1.78 -2.81 7.48
N GLY A 31 1.35 -3.97 6.98
CA GLY A 31 0.11 -4.64 7.41
C GLY A 31 0.09 -5.04 8.88
N GLU A 32 1.25 -5.29 9.50
CA GLU A 32 1.36 -5.56 10.94
C GLU A 32 0.89 -4.39 11.81
N LEU A 33 0.88 -3.17 11.26
CA LEU A 33 0.38 -1.98 11.92
C LEU A 33 -1.09 -1.68 11.63
N GLY A 34 -1.75 -2.49 10.79
CA GLY A 34 -3.11 -2.26 10.32
C GLY A 34 -3.21 -1.32 9.11
N ILE A 35 -2.09 -1.00 8.45
CA ILE A 35 -2.10 -0.28 7.18
C ILE A 35 -2.58 -1.25 6.10
N LYS A 36 -3.55 -0.85 5.26
CA LYS A 36 -3.94 -1.68 4.12
C LYS A 36 -2.80 -1.79 3.12
N THR A 37 -2.69 -2.92 2.45
CA THR A 37 -1.58 -3.22 1.54
C THR A 37 -2.04 -3.55 0.13
N PHE A 38 -1.35 -3.02 -0.87
CA PHE A 38 -1.48 -3.40 -2.28
C PHE A 38 -0.13 -3.90 -2.78
N LEU A 39 -0.03 -5.20 -3.04
CA LEU A 39 1.18 -5.80 -3.61
C LEU A 39 1.15 -5.69 -5.15
N ILE A 40 2.18 -5.07 -5.70
CA ILE A 40 2.44 -5.04 -7.13
C ILE A 40 3.13 -6.37 -7.53
N MET A 41 2.48 -7.12 -8.42
CA MET A 41 2.96 -8.43 -8.87
C MET A 41 4.07 -8.31 -9.93
N ASP A 42 4.17 -7.18 -10.63
CA ASP A 42 5.25 -6.90 -11.56
C ASP A 42 6.59 -6.82 -10.83
N HIS A 43 7.56 -7.64 -11.25
CA HIS A 43 8.87 -7.72 -10.61
C HIS A 43 8.80 -7.97 -9.09
N MET A 44 7.80 -8.74 -8.64
CA MET A 44 7.60 -9.05 -7.23
C MET A 44 8.86 -9.65 -6.60
N ILE A 45 9.23 -9.13 -5.43
CA ILE A 45 10.32 -9.66 -4.61
C ILE A 45 9.71 -10.51 -3.51
N HIS A 46 9.95 -11.82 -3.60
CA HIS A 46 9.51 -12.78 -2.59
C HIS A 46 10.69 -13.68 -2.23
N ARG A 47 11.31 -13.39 -1.08
CA ARG A 47 12.56 -14.04 -0.65
C ARG A 47 12.35 -15.35 0.10
N SER A 48 11.11 -15.63 0.50
CA SER A 48 10.71 -16.83 1.24
C SER A 48 9.58 -17.55 0.48
N ASP A 49 9.20 -18.74 0.96
CA ASP A 49 8.02 -19.48 0.49
C ASP A 49 6.79 -19.21 1.38
N GLU A 50 6.79 -18.12 2.14
CA GLU A 50 5.70 -17.83 3.06
C GLU A 50 4.44 -17.37 2.32
N LYS A 51 3.30 -17.44 3.02
CA LYS A 51 2.05 -16.95 2.43
C LYS A 51 2.10 -15.43 2.34
N ILE A 52 1.79 -14.89 1.16
CA ILE A 52 1.68 -13.45 0.92
C ILE A 52 0.47 -12.87 1.67
N PRO A 53 0.65 -11.98 2.66
CA PRO A 53 -0.43 -11.43 3.47
C PRO A 53 -0.91 -10.06 2.96
N ALA A 54 -1.18 -9.93 1.66
CA ALA A 54 -1.64 -8.66 1.06
C ALA A 54 -3.17 -8.52 1.06
N ASP A 55 -3.70 -7.31 1.26
CA ASP A 55 -5.14 -7.03 1.13
C ASP A 55 -5.58 -6.98 -0.34
N PHE A 56 -4.71 -6.43 -1.20
CA PHE A 56 -4.89 -6.35 -2.64
C PHE A 56 -3.62 -6.80 -3.35
N THR A 57 -3.79 -7.35 -4.54
CA THR A 57 -2.68 -7.72 -5.43
C THR A 57 -3.04 -7.33 -6.85
N GLY A 58 -2.07 -6.88 -7.63
CA GLY A 58 -2.29 -6.60 -9.05
C GLY A 58 -1.03 -6.12 -9.75
N THR A 59 -1.12 -5.91 -11.05
CA THR A 59 -0.08 -5.24 -11.83
C THR A 59 -0.08 -3.73 -11.57
N TYR A 60 0.90 -3.00 -12.12
CA TYR A 60 0.87 -1.54 -12.16
C TYR A 60 -0.40 -0.99 -12.87
N GLU A 61 -0.86 -1.66 -13.93
CA GLU A 61 -2.09 -1.31 -14.66
C GLU A 61 -3.33 -1.48 -13.76
N ASP A 62 -3.36 -2.56 -12.97
CA ASP A 62 -4.44 -2.79 -12.00
C ASP A 62 -4.44 -1.75 -10.90
N PHE A 63 -3.26 -1.37 -10.38
CA PHE A 63 -3.14 -0.30 -9.39
C PHE A 63 -3.60 1.06 -9.95
N TYR A 64 -3.21 1.40 -11.18
CA TYR A 64 -3.70 2.60 -11.86
C TYR A 64 -5.22 2.60 -11.99
N THR A 65 -5.79 1.47 -12.41
CA THR A 65 -7.25 1.29 -12.52
C THR A 65 -7.93 1.39 -11.15
N PHE A 66 -7.32 0.83 -10.10
CA PHE A 66 -7.79 0.93 -8.72
C PHE A 66 -7.88 2.39 -8.27
N VAL A 67 -6.81 3.17 -8.46
CA VAL A 67 -6.76 4.59 -8.07
C VAL A 67 -7.79 5.41 -8.84
N ASN A 68 -7.97 5.19 -10.14
CA ASN A 68 -8.96 5.89 -10.95
C ASN A 68 -10.41 5.63 -10.53
N LYS A 69 -10.68 4.51 -9.86
CA LYS A 69 -12.01 4.18 -9.32
C LYS A 69 -12.26 4.77 -7.93
N LEU A 70 -11.25 5.34 -7.28
CA LEU A 70 -11.43 5.95 -5.96
C LEU A 70 -12.30 7.20 -6.05
N PRO A 71 -13.13 7.46 -5.01
CA PRO A 71 -13.96 8.65 -4.99
C PRO A 71 -13.08 9.92 -4.99
N ILE A 72 -13.52 10.94 -5.74
CA ILE A 72 -12.90 12.25 -5.70
C ILE A 72 -13.26 12.90 -4.35
N VAL A 73 -12.28 12.95 -3.46
CA VAL A 73 -12.45 13.51 -2.11
C VAL A 73 -12.16 15.01 -2.02
N ASN A 74 -11.66 15.64 -3.09
CA ASN A 74 -11.40 17.09 -3.11
C ASN A 74 -11.58 17.68 -4.52
N LYS A 75 -12.66 18.46 -4.73
CA LYS A 75 -12.99 19.06 -6.05
C LYS A 75 -12.18 20.31 -6.38
N GLU A 76 -11.41 20.85 -5.44
CA GLU A 76 -10.73 22.15 -5.57
C GLU A 76 -9.21 22.09 -5.76
N ARG A 77 -8.62 20.93 -6.06
CA ARG A 77 -7.21 20.89 -6.46
C ARG A 77 -7.06 21.25 -7.93
N LYS A 78 -6.94 22.56 -8.19
CA LYS A 78 -6.25 23.06 -9.38
C LYS A 78 -4.76 22.82 -9.16
N TRP A 79 -4.18 21.97 -10.00
CA TRP A 79 -2.73 21.85 -10.13
C TRP A 79 -2.15 23.15 -10.70
#